data_AF-A0A1G1Z6X4-F1
#
_entry.id   AF-A0A1G1Z6X4-F1
#
_cell.length_a   1.000
_cell.length_b   1.000
_cell.length_c   1.000
_cell.angle_alpha   90.00
_cell.angle_beta   90.00
_cell.angle_gamma   90.00
#
_symmetry.space_group_name_H-M   'P 1'
#
loop_
_entity.id
_entity.type
_entity.pdbx_description
1 polymer ?
#
loop_
_entity_poly.entity_id
_entity_poly.type
_entity_poly.pdbx_seq_one_letter_code
_entity_poly.pdbx_strand_id
1 'polypeptide(L)'
;MPNHASIPRRLTSIKRLAREYFLLERGAMIKNHMEKLRVFDIRGSRHENHPHKMKRVYVSRMALKHVIESRKEELVKNHSQEEALDILCFAIDRIQETITDFDKYEFEPPTHTYTKDFAHEGKPLLRIMLDLVADKLEIKSIHFRKRK
;
A
#
# COMPACT_ATOMS: atom_id res chain seq x y z
N MET A 1 11.75 21.16 -12.30
CA MET A 1 10.89 20.04 -12.76
C MET A 1 10.95 18.96 -11.70
N PRO A 2 9.84 18.48 -11.14
CA PRO A 2 9.91 17.42 -10.14
C PRO A 2 10.36 16.14 -10.87
N ASN A 3 11.46 15.57 -10.41
CA ASN A 3 11.94 14.27 -10.85
C ASN A 3 10.80 13.27 -10.61
N HIS A 4 10.16 12.78 -11.66
CA HIS A 4 9.32 11.59 -11.57
C HIS A 4 10.24 10.45 -11.18
N ALA A 5 10.37 10.20 -9.87
CA ALA A 5 11.01 9.00 -9.36
C ALA A 5 10.36 7.82 -10.08
N SER A 6 11.13 7.14 -10.92
CA SER A 6 10.62 6.03 -11.71
C SER A 6 10.02 5.00 -10.76
N ILE A 7 8.73 4.70 -10.93
CA ILE A 7 8.04 3.73 -10.09
C ILE A 7 8.81 2.41 -10.20
N PRO A 8 9.30 1.82 -9.09
CA PRO A 8 10.03 0.57 -9.13
C PRO A 8 9.26 -0.50 -9.90
N ARG A 9 9.93 -1.26 -10.78
CA ARG A 9 9.32 -2.33 -11.61
C ARG A 9 8.39 -3.27 -10.82
N ARG A 10 8.69 -3.49 -9.53
CA ARG A 10 7.89 -4.33 -8.62
C ARG A 10 6.51 -3.72 -8.31
N LEU A 11 6.43 -2.42 -8.09
CA LEU A 11 5.17 -1.71 -7.87
C LEU A 11 4.30 -1.74 -9.14
N THR A 12 4.91 -1.67 -10.33
CA THR A 12 4.18 -1.84 -11.60
C THR A 12 3.45 -3.19 -11.67
N SER A 13 4.11 -4.29 -11.32
CA SER A 13 3.48 -5.62 -11.29
C SER A 13 2.37 -5.73 -10.25
N ILE A 14 2.58 -5.16 -9.05
CA ILE A 14 1.57 -5.13 -7.98
C ILE A 14 0.35 -4.31 -8.42
N LYS A 15 0.57 -3.15 -9.05
CA LYS A 15 -0.49 -2.30 -9.60
C LYS A 15 -1.28 -3.01 -10.69
N ARG A 16 -0.62 -3.76 -11.58
CA ARG A 16 -1.30 -4.59 -12.57
C ARG A 16 -2.21 -5.63 -11.91
N LEU A 17 -1.71 -6.35 -10.91
CA LEU A 17 -2.53 -7.32 -10.16
C LEU A 17 -3.69 -6.65 -9.44
N ALA A 18 -3.50 -5.46 -8.88
CA ALA A 18 -4.57 -4.71 -8.24
C ALA A 18 -5.67 -4.32 -9.23
N ARG A 19 -5.31 -3.93 -10.47
CA ARG A 19 -6.28 -3.68 -11.56
C ARG A 19 -7.05 -4.95 -11.91
N GLU A 20 -6.37 -6.09 -12.04
CA GLU A 20 -7.02 -7.38 -12.26
C GLU A 20 -8.00 -7.71 -11.12
N TYR A 21 -7.59 -7.55 -9.86
CA TYR A 21 -8.44 -7.83 -8.69
C TYR A 21 -9.61 -6.87 -8.56
N PHE A 22 -9.47 -5.63 -9.00
CA PHE A 22 -10.56 -4.66 -9.00
C PHE A 22 -11.70 -5.07 -9.92
N LEU A 23 -11.40 -5.77 -11.02
CA LEU A 23 -12.42 -6.26 -11.96
C LEU A 23 -13.12 -7.52 -11.48
N LEU A 24 -12.59 -8.20 -10.46
CA LEU A 24 -13.21 -9.39 -9.91
C LEU A 24 -14.50 -9.05 -9.13
N GLU A 25 -15.40 -10.02 -9.13
CA GLU A 25 -16.52 -10.06 -8.19
C GLU A 25 -16.01 -10.32 -6.77
N ARG A 26 -16.76 -9.80 -5.78
CA ARG A 26 -16.43 -9.96 -4.37
C ARG A 26 -16.35 -11.45 -4.03
N GLY A 27 -15.25 -11.86 -3.41
CA GLY A 27 -15.05 -13.24 -2.96
C GLY A 27 -14.54 -14.19 -4.04
N ALA A 28 -14.32 -13.72 -5.27
CA ALA A 28 -13.71 -14.54 -6.32
C ALA A 28 -12.38 -15.16 -5.85
N MET A 29 -12.16 -16.43 -6.14
CA MET A 29 -10.89 -17.08 -5.81
C MET A 29 -9.79 -16.63 -6.76
N ILE A 30 -8.57 -16.47 -6.25
CA ILE A 30 -7.38 -16.18 -7.05
C ILE A 30 -6.35 -17.30 -6.95
N LYS A 31 -5.69 -17.59 -8.08
CA LYS A 31 -4.55 -18.50 -8.11
C LYS A 31 -3.40 -17.93 -7.28
N ASN A 32 -2.61 -18.83 -6.69
CA ASN A 32 -1.42 -18.51 -5.88
C ASN A 32 -1.70 -17.53 -4.74
N HIS A 33 -2.86 -17.58 -4.09
CA HIS A 33 -3.25 -16.60 -3.07
C HIS A 33 -2.23 -16.42 -1.92
N MET A 34 -1.48 -17.47 -1.57
CA MET A 34 -0.41 -17.44 -0.55
C MET A 34 0.93 -16.87 -1.03
N GLU A 35 1.09 -16.62 -2.34
CA GLU A 35 2.32 -16.07 -2.91
C GLU A 35 2.60 -14.68 -2.34
N LYS A 36 3.82 -14.49 -1.83
CA LYS A 36 4.30 -13.21 -1.28
C LYS A 36 5.05 -12.44 -2.35
N LEU A 37 4.50 -11.30 -2.74
CA LEU A 37 5.08 -10.39 -3.70
C LEU A 37 5.98 -9.41 -2.95
N ARG A 38 7.27 -9.34 -3.33
CA ARG A 38 8.17 -8.32 -2.79
C ARG A 38 7.77 -6.97 -3.36
N VAL A 39 7.52 -6.02 -2.46
CA VAL A 39 7.21 -4.62 -2.81
C VAL A 39 8.52 -3.86 -3.01
N PHE A 40 9.31 -3.71 -1.93
CA PHE A 40 10.59 -3.02 -1.92
C PHE A 40 11.43 -3.43 -0.68
N ASP A 41 12.51 -2.71 -0.41
CA ASP A 41 13.33 -2.83 0.79
C ASP A 41 13.65 -1.46 1.38
N ILE A 42 13.65 -1.38 2.71
CA ILE A 42 13.75 -0.11 3.46
C ILE A 42 15.23 0.30 3.61
N ARG A 43 15.91 0.55 2.49
CA ARG A 43 17.30 1.02 2.49
C ARG A 43 17.40 2.54 2.37
N GLY A 44 16.56 3.13 1.51
CA GLY A 44 16.52 4.57 1.25
C GLY A 44 15.58 5.35 2.17
N SER A 45 15.43 4.95 3.43
CA SER A 45 14.62 5.69 4.40
C SER A 45 15.25 7.05 4.69
N ARG A 46 14.45 8.12 4.67
CA ARG A 46 14.89 9.46 5.10
C ARG A 46 15.00 9.58 6.62
N HIS A 47 14.29 8.71 7.35
CA HIS A 47 14.40 8.58 8.79
C HIS A 47 15.66 7.78 9.16
N GLU A 48 16.60 8.41 9.86
CA GLU A 48 17.85 7.77 10.30
C GLU A 48 17.60 6.55 11.20
N ASN A 49 16.66 6.71 12.15
CA ASN A 49 16.26 5.71 13.15
C ASN A 49 15.02 4.91 12.73
N HIS A 50 14.87 4.63 11.43
CA HIS A 50 13.74 3.85 10.95
C HIS A 50 13.72 2.44 11.62
N PRO A 51 12.63 2.04 12.31
CA PRO A 51 12.60 0.85 13.15
C PRO A 51 12.85 -0.47 12.39
N HIS A 52 12.59 -0.45 11.08
CA HIS A 52 12.79 -1.60 10.19
C HIS A 52 13.79 -1.33 9.05
N LYS A 53 14.81 -0.50 9.30
CA LYS A 53 15.86 -0.24 8.31
C LYS A 53 16.44 -1.57 7.79
N MET A 54 16.70 -1.63 6.50
CA MET A 54 17.16 -2.83 5.76
C MET A 54 16.15 -3.98 5.62
N LYS A 55 14.98 -3.94 6.28
CA LYS A 55 13.96 -4.99 6.11
C LYS A 55 13.30 -4.92 4.74
N ARG A 56 12.85 -6.08 4.28
CA ARG A 56 12.11 -6.23 3.02
C ARG A 56 10.61 -6.18 3.29
N VAL A 57 9.89 -5.47 2.44
CA VAL A 57 8.43 -5.32 2.52
C VAL A 57 7.78 -6.21 1.47
N TYR A 58 6.76 -6.94 1.89
CA TYR A 58 6.00 -7.88 1.09
C TYR A 58 4.50 -7.62 1.20
N VAL A 59 3.75 -8.10 0.22
CA VAL A 59 2.30 -8.23 0.27
C VAL A 59 1.93 -9.58 -0.30
N SER A 60 1.08 -10.36 0.37
CA SER A 60 0.57 -11.59 -0.23
C SER A 60 -0.48 -11.25 -1.29
N ARG A 61 -0.65 -12.12 -2.30
CA ARG A 61 -1.71 -11.94 -3.31
C ARG A 61 -3.09 -11.87 -2.65
N MET A 62 -3.33 -12.70 -1.63
CA MET A 62 -4.55 -12.68 -0.82
C MET A 62 -4.75 -11.34 -0.09
N ALA A 63 -3.72 -10.82 0.58
CA ALA A 63 -3.81 -9.54 1.29
C ALA A 63 -4.05 -8.39 0.31
N LEU A 64 -3.34 -8.38 -0.83
CA LEU A 64 -3.55 -7.38 -1.88
C LEU A 64 -5.00 -7.43 -2.37
N LYS A 65 -5.53 -8.61 -2.70
CA LYS A 65 -6.93 -8.77 -3.11
C LYS A 65 -7.89 -8.26 -2.06
N HIS A 66 -7.72 -8.63 -0.79
CA HIS A 66 -8.58 -8.16 0.30
C HIS A 66 -8.58 -6.64 0.44
N VAL A 67 -7.41 -6.00 0.31
CA VAL A 67 -7.30 -4.54 0.29
C VAL A 67 -8.09 -3.96 -0.87
N ILE A 68 -7.89 -4.48 -2.08
CA ILE A 68 -8.58 -3.98 -3.28
C ILE A 68 -10.09 -4.15 -3.17
N GLU A 69 -10.59 -5.33 -2.77
CA GLU A 69 -12.03 -5.57 -2.60
C GLU A 69 -12.64 -4.66 -1.53
N SER A 70 -12.03 -4.61 -0.35
CA SER A 70 -12.54 -3.79 0.76
C SER A 70 -12.58 -2.31 0.40
N ARG A 71 -11.56 -1.80 -0.29
CA ARG A 71 -11.53 -0.39 -0.68
C ARG A 71 -12.41 -0.10 -1.90
N LYS A 72 -12.52 -1.02 -2.86
CA LYS A 72 -13.47 -0.91 -3.99
C LYS A 72 -14.88 -0.71 -3.44
N GLU A 73 -15.33 -1.54 -2.51
CA GLU A 73 -16.66 -1.44 -1.90
C GLU A 73 -16.93 -0.08 -1.23
N GLU A 74 -15.92 0.54 -0.64
CA GLU A 74 -16.06 1.85 -0.01
C GLU A 74 -16.02 2.99 -1.02
N LEU A 75 -15.13 2.92 -2.01
CA LEU A 75 -14.91 3.98 -2.98
C LEU A 75 -16.05 4.09 -3.99
N VAL A 76 -16.53 2.96 -4.53
CA VAL A 76 -17.60 2.96 -5.55
C VAL A 76 -18.96 3.46 -5.04
N LYS A 77 -19.11 3.68 -3.72
CA LYS A 77 -20.29 4.34 -3.15
C LYS A 77 -20.34 5.84 -3.45
N ASN A 78 -19.18 6.47 -3.67
CA ASN A 78 -19.05 7.92 -3.80
C ASN A 78 -18.24 8.35 -5.04
N HIS A 79 -17.70 7.39 -5.79
CA HIS A 79 -16.80 7.61 -6.92
C HIS A 79 -17.18 6.69 -8.08
N SER A 80 -16.83 7.10 -9.30
CA SER A 80 -16.91 6.20 -10.46
C SER A 80 -15.94 5.02 -10.29
N GLN A 81 -16.12 3.97 -11.08
CA GLN A 81 -15.18 2.83 -11.05
C GLN A 81 -13.76 3.24 -11.46
N GLU A 82 -13.64 4.13 -12.43
CA GLU A 82 -12.35 4.64 -12.91
C GLU A 82 -11.65 5.46 -11.82
N GLU A 83 -12.36 6.39 -11.17
CA GLU A 83 -11.84 7.19 -10.06
C GLU A 83 -11.43 6.31 -8.88
N ALA A 84 -12.25 5.31 -8.52
CA ALA A 84 -11.93 4.37 -7.46
C ALA A 84 -10.65 3.58 -7.78
N LEU A 85 -10.48 3.14 -9.02
CA LEU A 85 -9.29 2.44 -9.47
C LEU A 85 -8.04 3.33 -9.44
N ASP A 86 -8.17 4.58 -9.85
CA ASP A 86 -7.08 5.56 -9.81
C ASP A 86 -6.64 5.89 -8.39
N ILE A 87 -7.58 6.03 -7.46
CA ILE A 87 -7.30 6.19 -6.03
C ILE A 87 -6.52 4.99 -5.48
N LEU A 88 -6.90 3.76 -5.86
CA LEU A 88 -6.20 2.55 -5.45
C LEU A 88 -4.81 2.42 -6.07
N CYS A 89 -4.66 2.76 -7.35
CA CYS A 89 -3.38 2.79 -8.03
C CYS A 89 -2.44 3.81 -7.36
N PHE A 90 -2.95 5.00 -7.02
CA PHE A 90 -2.22 6.00 -6.27
C PHE A 90 -1.72 5.45 -4.92
N ALA A 91 -2.58 4.79 -4.15
CA ALA A 91 -2.18 4.20 -2.88
C ALA A 91 -1.03 3.19 -3.04
N ILE A 92 -1.09 2.34 -4.07
CA ILE A 92 -0.03 1.35 -4.36
C ILE A 92 1.28 2.04 -4.75
N ASP A 93 1.22 3.04 -5.62
CA ASP A 93 2.39 3.78 -6.07
C ASP A 93 3.07 4.51 -4.91
N ARG A 94 2.29 4.94 -3.89
CA ARG A 94 2.78 5.65 -2.71
C ARG A 94 3.17 4.75 -1.53
N ILE A 95 3.09 3.41 -1.66
CA ILE A 95 3.47 2.49 -0.58
C ILE A 95 4.90 2.74 -0.10
N GLN A 96 5.85 2.76 -1.03
CA GLN A 96 7.26 2.90 -0.69
C GLN A 96 7.51 4.22 0.03
N GLU A 97 7.04 5.33 -0.54
CA GLU A 97 7.22 6.67 0.03
C GLU A 97 6.59 6.79 1.42
N THR A 98 5.39 6.23 1.60
CA THR A 98 4.70 6.25 2.89
C THR A 98 5.48 5.51 3.97
N ILE A 99 6.23 4.46 3.64
CA ILE A 99 7.01 3.70 4.63
C ILE A 99 8.41 4.28 4.79
N THR A 100 9.05 4.79 3.75
CA THR A 100 10.44 5.32 3.84
C THR A 100 10.51 6.76 4.30
N ASP A 101 9.41 7.50 4.19
CA ASP A 101 9.32 8.94 4.42
C ASP A 101 7.99 9.30 5.10
N PHE A 102 7.56 8.49 6.07
CA PHE A 102 6.34 8.71 6.84
C PHE A 102 6.39 10.02 7.65
N ASP A 103 5.23 10.61 7.91
CA ASP A 103 5.08 11.73 8.84
C ASP A 103 4.83 11.22 10.27
N LYS A 104 4.19 10.05 10.40
CA LYS A 104 3.90 9.42 11.69
C LYS A 104 4.12 7.91 11.63
N TYR A 105 4.77 7.40 12.67
CA TYR A 105 4.90 5.97 12.96
C TYR A 105 4.19 5.64 14.27
N GLU A 106 3.42 4.55 14.27
CA GLU A 106 2.74 4.02 15.45
C GLU A 106 3.00 2.52 15.55
N PHE A 107 3.32 2.03 16.75
CA PHE A 107 3.53 0.62 17.02
C PHE A 107 2.51 0.11 18.03
N GLU A 108 1.65 -0.79 17.57
CA GLU A 108 0.65 -1.49 18.38
C GLU A 108 0.89 -2.99 18.18
N PRO A 109 1.73 -3.64 19.00
CA PRO A 109 2.20 -5.01 18.76
C PRO A 109 1.05 -5.98 18.41
N PRO A 110 1.19 -6.79 17.34
CA PRO A 110 2.36 -6.94 16.45
C PRO A 110 2.40 -5.97 15.25
N THR A 111 1.48 -4.99 15.21
CA THR A 111 1.22 -4.15 14.04
C THR A 111 2.05 -2.88 14.04
N HIS A 112 2.69 -2.61 12.91
CA HIS A 112 3.41 -1.37 12.63
C HIS A 112 2.61 -0.52 11.64
N THR A 113 2.32 0.71 12.02
CA THR A 113 1.57 1.66 11.20
C THR A 113 2.48 2.78 10.72
N TYR A 114 2.47 3.01 9.42
CA TYR A 114 3.11 4.15 8.78
C TYR A 114 2.06 5.05 8.18
N THR A 115 2.17 6.34 8.43
CA THR A 115 1.23 7.35 7.93
C THR A 115 1.98 8.45 7.21
N LYS A 116 1.51 8.81 6.02
CA LYS A 116 2.01 9.95 5.26
C LYS A 116 0.85 10.78 4.72
N ASP A 117 0.95 12.09 4.88
CA ASP A 117 0.02 13.09 4.37
C ASP A 117 0.47 13.60 2.99
N PHE A 118 -0.35 13.34 1.99
CA PHE A 118 -0.15 13.82 0.63
C PHE A 118 -0.95 15.09 0.35
N ALA A 119 -1.25 15.88 1.39
CA ALA A 119 -2.14 17.02 1.24
C ALA A 119 -1.62 18.08 0.28
N HIS A 120 -0.30 18.27 0.24
CA HIS A 120 0.41 19.15 -0.67
C HIS A 120 0.25 18.78 -2.16
N GLU A 121 -0.15 17.54 -2.46
CA GLU A 121 -0.48 17.07 -3.82
C GLU A 121 -2.00 17.04 -4.09
N GLY A 122 -2.82 17.55 -3.16
CA GLY A 122 -4.28 17.46 -3.26
C GLY A 122 -4.82 16.04 -3.03
N LYS A 123 -4.03 15.14 -2.42
CA LYS A 123 -4.36 13.73 -2.20
C LYS A 123 -4.69 13.43 -0.72
N PRO A 124 -5.35 12.29 -0.43
CA PRO A 124 -5.68 11.91 0.94
C PRO A 124 -4.46 11.42 1.72
N LEU A 125 -4.58 11.42 3.04
CA LEU A 125 -3.62 10.80 3.94
C LEU A 125 -3.66 9.28 3.77
N LEU A 126 -2.48 8.67 3.62
CA LEU A 126 -2.32 7.23 3.46
C LEU A 126 -1.79 6.62 4.76
N ARG A 127 -2.48 5.57 5.23
CA ARG A 127 -2.06 4.77 6.39
C ARG A 127 -1.83 3.34 5.95
N ILE A 128 -0.63 2.82 6.16
CA ILE A 128 -0.24 1.45 5.80
C ILE A 128 0.09 0.67 7.07
N MET A 129 -0.58 -0.46 7.23
CA MET A 129 -0.39 -1.35 8.38
C MET A 129 0.39 -2.59 7.94
N LEU A 130 1.46 -2.88 8.65
CA LEU A 130 2.33 -4.03 8.39
C LEU A 130 2.52 -4.85 9.66
N ASP A 131 2.49 -6.17 9.52
CA ASP A 131 2.89 -7.07 10.59
C ASP A 131 4.33 -7.53 10.34
N LEU A 132 5.13 -7.63 11.41
CA LEU A 132 6.46 -8.24 11.35
C LEU A 132 6.30 -9.76 11.53
N VAL A 133 6.50 -10.51 10.45
CA VAL A 133 6.39 -11.98 10.44
C VAL A 133 7.79 -12.56 10.21
N ALA A 134 8.34 -13.20 11.24
CA ALA A 134 9.74 -13.61 11.32
C ALA A 134 10.69 -12.40 11.07
N ASP A 135 11.24 -12.26 9.86
CA ASP A 135 12.13 -11.16 9.48
C ASP A 135 11.58 -10.31 8.31
N LYS A 136 10.32 -10.51 7.93
CA LYS A 136 9.68 -9.82 6.80
C LYS A 136 8.56 -8.93 7.30
N LEU A 137 8.48 -7.72 6.73
CA LEU A 137 7.32 -6.87 6.91
C LEU A 137 6.26 -7.21 5.87
N GLU A 138 5.05 -7.49 6.32
CA GLU A 138 3.94 -7.90 5.46
C GLU A 138 2.81 -6.89 5.55
N ILE A 139 2.48 -6.27 4.41
CA ILE A 139 1.37 -5.33 4.30
C ILE A 139 0.07 -6.09 4.52
N LYS A 140 -0.68 -5.66 5.54
CA LYS A 140 -1.97 -6.20 5.93
C LYS A 140 -3.12 -5.39 5.37
N SER A 141 -3.01 -4.06 5.47
CA SER A 141 -4.05 -3.15 5.00
C SER A 141 -3.49 -1.79 4.60
N ILE A 142 -4.25 -1.11 3.74
CA ILE A 142 -3.99 0.25 3.30
C ILE A 142 -5.29 1.03 3.46
N HIS A 143 -5.25 2.16 4.16
CA HIS A 143 -6.40 2.98 4.45
C HIS A 143 -6.20 4.42 3.98
N PHE A 144 -7.26 5.00 3.43
CA PHE A 144 -7.37 6.43 3.21
C PHE A 144 -8.07 7.03 4.43
N ARG A 145 -7.48 8.04 5.06
CA ARG A 145 -8.23 8.87 6.02
C ARG A 145 -8.70 10.13 5.32
N LYS A 146 -10.00 10.42 5.44
CA LYS A 146 -10.55 11.74 5.11
C LYS A 146 -9.89 12.77 6.04
N ARG A 147 -9.62 13.96 5.49
CA ARG A 147 -9.26 15.12 6.28
C ARG A 147 -10.45 15.42 7.20
N LYS A 148 -10.19 15.61 8.50
CA LYS A 148 -11.18 16.18 9.41
C LYS A 148 -11.27 17.68 9.17
#